data_AF-A0A0P7W1P7-F1
#
_entry.id   AF-A0A0P7W1P7-F1
#
_cell.length_a   1.000
_cell.length_b   1.000
_cell.length_c   1.000
_cell.angle_alpha   90.00
_cell.angle_beta   90.00
_cell.angle_gamma   90.00
#
_symmetry.space_group_name_H-M   'P 1'
#
loop_
_entity.id
_entity.type
_entity.pdbx_description
1 polymer ?
#
loop_
_entity_poly.entity_id
_entity_poly.type
_entity_poly.pdbx_seq_one_letter_code
_entity_poly.pdbx_strand_id
1 'polypeptide(L)'
;MKGWHMAIVVIILSGVLGIVASIAALVFADVTWFQALMIYLVACITPAALVMAGAYVHTLIVRSINVPDTMPGVIARSQSTR
;
A
#
# COMPACT_ATOMS: atom_id res chain seq x y z
N MET A 1 2.57 12.41 11.54
CA MET A 1 2.42 13.16 10.28
C MET A 1 3.44 12.79 9.19
N LYS A 2 4.68 12.37 9.49
CA LYS A 2 5.71 12.06 8.46
C LYS A 2 5.40 10.85 7.55
N GLY A 3 4.76 9.79 8.05
CA GLY A 3 4.49 8.57 7.26
C GLY A 3 3.48 8.74 6.10
N TRP A 4 2.48 9.62 6.28
CA TRP A 4 1.48 9.90 5.24
C TRP A 4 2.08 10.63 4.03
N HIS A 5 3.03 11.53 4.26
CA HIS A 5 3.72 12.25 3.19
C HIS A 5 4.58 11.28 2.35
N MET A 6 5.26 10.33 2.99
CA MET A 6 6.01 9.28 2.27
C MET A 6 5.09 8.39 1.44
N ALA A 7 3.92 8.00 1.96
CA ALA A 7 2.99 7.17 1.20
C ALA A 7 2.49 7.86 -0.08
N ILE A 8 2.12 9.14 0.01
CA ILE A 8 1.69 9.93 -1.14
C ILE A 8 2.81 10.08 -2.18
N VAL A 9 4.04 10.35 -1.73
CA VAL A 9 5.21 10.44 -2.61
C VAL A 9 5.46 9.13 -3.34
N VAL A 10 5.37 7.98 -2.65
CA VAL A 10 5.57 6.67 -3.29
C VAL A 10 4.46 6.35 -4.29
N ILE A 11 3.20 6.73 -4.02
CA ILE A 11 2.10 6.55 -4.98
C ILE A 11 2.37 7.35 -6.27
N ILE A 12 2.77 8.61 -6.14
CA ILE A 12 3.08 9.48 -7.29
C ILE A 12 4.28 8.93 -8.08
N LEU A 13 5.37 8.59 -7.38
CA LEU A 13 6.57 8.05 -8.01
C LEU A 13 6.30 6.70 -8.71
N SER A 14 5.51 5.83 -8.10
CA SER A 14 5.13 4.54 -8.70
C SER A 14 4.28 4.75 -9.96
N GLY A 15 3.40 5.75 -9.94
CA GLY A 15 2.67 6.23 -11.11
C GLY A 15 3.60 6.60 -12.27
N VAL A 16 4.54 7.51 -12.01
CA VAL A 16 5.50 7.99 -13.03
C VAL A 16 6.39 6.85 -13.54
N LEU A 17 6.89 6.00 -12.65
CA LEU A 17 7.72 4.85 -13.00
C LEU A 17 6.94 3.81 -13.83
N GLY A 18 5.67 3.58 -13.52
CA GLY A 18 4.81 2.71 -14.32
C GLY A 18 4.60 3.23 -15.75
N ILE A 19 4.43 4.55 -15.92
CA ILE A 19 4.32 5.17 -17.26
C ILE A 19 5.62 4.96 -18.03
N VAL A 20 6.77 5.26 -17.42
CA VAL A 20 8.08 5.12 -18.07
C VAL A 20 8.35 3.67 -18.44
N ALA A 21 8.06 2.71 -17.55
CA ALA A 21 8.24 1.28 -17.81
C ALA A 21 7.33 0.78 -18.93
N SER A 22 6.08 1.23 -18.99
CA SER A 22 5.13 0.87 -20.04
C SER A 22 5.55 1.39 -21.41
N ILE A 23 5.95 2.67 -21.48
CA ILE A 23 6.45 3.30 -22.72
C ILE A 23 7.76 2.63 -23.15
N ALA A 24 8.69 2.37 -22.22
CA ALA A 24 9.93 1.68 -22.52
C ALA A 24 9.68 0.27 -23.08
N ALA A 25 8.72 -0.47 -22.53
CA ALA A 25 8.35 -1.77 -23.06
C ALA A 25 7.78 -1.67 -24.49
N LEU A 26 6.87 -0.72 -24.73
CA LEU A 26 6.32 -0.44 -26.07
C LEU A 26 7.39 -0.09 -27.10
N VAL A 27 8.37 0.73 -26.71
CA VAL A 27 9.38 1.29 -27.64
C VAL A 27 10.57 0.34 -27.85
N PHE A 28 11.00 -0.38 -26.80
CA PHE A 28 12.24 -1.16 -26.84
C PHE A 28 12.03 -2.67 -26.87
N ALA A 29 10.83 -3.17 -26.57
CA ALA A 29 10.55 -4.60 -26.49
C ALA A 29 9.40 -5.07 -27.40
N ASP A 30 8.86 -4.19 -28.24
CA ASP A 30 7.77 -4.46 -29.20
C ASP A 30 6.59 -5.24 -28.57
N VAL A 31 6.31 -5.00 -27.29
CA VAL A 31 5.19 -5.66 -26.62
C VAL A 31 3.86 -5.08 -27.07
N THR A 32 2.84 -5.93 -27.05
CA THR A 32 1.48 -5.49 -27.42
C THR A 32 0.98 -4.40 -26.48
N TRP A 33 0.08 -3.55 -26.99
CA TRP A 33 -0.59 -2.51 -26.18
C TRP A 33 -1.20 -3.07 -24.88
N PHE A 34 -1.78 -4.27 -24.94
CA PHE A 34 -2.34 -4.93 -23.78
C PHE A 34 -1.29 -5.28 -22.72
N GLN A 35 -0.14 -5.82 -23.14
CA GLN A 35 0.97 -6.13 -22.23
C GLN A 35 1.56 -4.87 -21.60
N ALA A 36 1.72 -3.80 -22.37
CA ALA A 36 2.19 -2.52 -21.85
C ALA A 36 1.24 -1.93 -20.80
N LEU A 37 -0.08 -2.09 -21.00
CA LEU A 37 -1.10 -1.67 -20.04
C LEU A 37 -1.05 -2.54 -18.77
N MET A 38 -0.82 -3.84 -18.89
CA MET A 38 -0.60 -4.71 -17.72
C MET A 38 0.65 -4.33 -16.93
N ILE A 39 1.75 -4.02 -17.62
CA ILE A 39 2.99 -3.54 -16.99
C ILE A 39 2.74 -2.25 -16.22
N TYR A 40 2.04 -1.29 -16.83
CA TYR A 40 1.63 -0.04 -16.18
C TYR A 40 0.80 -0.31 -14.90
N LEU A 41 -0.22 -1.16 -14.99
CA LEU A 41 -1.09 -1.46 -13.85
C LEU A 41 -0.31 -2.11 -12.70
N VAL A 42 0.55 -3.09 -13.00
CA VAL A 42 1.36 -3.77 -11.97
C VAL A 42 2.35 -2.80 -11.33
N ALA A 43 3.07 -2.03 -12.14
CA ALA A 43 4.06 -1.08 -11.65
C ALA A 43 3.45 0.06 -10.81
N CYS A 44 2.20 0.44 -11.09
CA CYS A 44 1.49 1.47 -10.32
C CYS A 44 0.80 0.93 -9.06
N ILE A 45 0.08 -0.20 -9.18
CA ILE A 45 -0.81 -0.69 -8.12
C ILE A 45 -0.02 -1.46 -7.05
N THR A 46 0.95 -2.29 -7.45
CA THR A 46 1.66 -3.17 -6.50
C THR A 46 2.44 -2.39 -5.44
N PRO A 47 3.22 -1.34 -5.77
CA PRO A 47 3.93 -0.57 -4.75
C PRO A 47 2.97 0.21 -3.84
N ALA A 48 1.91 0.78 -4.40
CA ALA A 48 0.89 1.51 -3.63
C ALA A 48 0.20 0.58 -2.62
N ALA A 49 -0.17 -0.64 -3.05
CA ALA A 49 -0.77 -1.64 -2.18
C ALA A 49 0.17 -2.09 -1.05
N LEU A 50 1.44 -2.33 -1.37
CA LEU A 50 2.45 -2.71 -0.37
C LEU A 50 2.68 -1.61 0.68
N VAL A 51 2.74 -0.35 0.26
CA VAL A 51 2.90 0.78 1.18
C VAL A 51 1.69 0.93 2.09
N MET A 52 0.48 0.81 1.55
CA MET A 52 -0.75 0.88 2.35
C MET A 52 -0.86 -0.29 3.33
N ALA A 53 -0.52 -1.50 2.89
CA ALA A 53 -0.47 -2.68 3.76
C ALA A 53 0.57 -2.53 4.87
N GLY A 54 1.78 -2.05 4.53
CA GLY A 54 2.85 -1.77 5.50
C GLY A 54 2.46 -0.69 6.51
N ALA A 55 1.84 0.40 6.04
CA ALA A 55 1.33 1.46 6.92
C ALA A 55 0.24 0.92 7.85
N TYR A 56 -0.67 0.09 7.35
CA TYR A 56 -1.71 -0.55 8.14
C TYR A 56 -1.12 -1.45 9.23
N VAL A 57 -0.20 -2.37 8.86
CA VAL A 57 0.49 -3.24 9.81
C VAL A 57 1.27 -2.43 10.84
N HIS A 58 1.97 -1.37 10.43
CA HIS A 58 2.68 -0.48 11.33
C HIS A 58 1.73 0.17 12.34
N THR A 59 0.55 0.65 11.91
CA THR A 59 -0.45 1.19 12.85
C THR A 59 -0.98 0.14 13.82
N LEU A 60 -1.15 -1.11 13.38
CA LEU A 60 -1.57 -2.20 14.26
C LEU A 60 -0.50 -2.52 15.32
N ILE A 61 0.77 -2.59 14.92
CA ILE A 61 1.91 -2.83 15.84
C ILE A 61 2.04 -1.68 16.84
N VAL A 62 1.98 -0.43 16.38
CA VAL A 62 2.03 0.74 17.26
C VAL A 62 0.86 0.74 18.24
N ARG A 63 -0.33 0.31 17.81
CA ARG A 63 -1.47 0.16 18.72
C ARG A 63 -1.25 -0.97 19.73
N SER A 64 -0.77 -2.15 19.31
CA SER A 64 -0.55 -3.26 20.23
C SER A 64 0.53 -2.97 21.27
N ILE A 65 1.58 -2.23 20.91
CA ILE A 65 2.65 -1.83 21.84
C ILE A 65 2.17 -0.73 22.80
N ASN A 66 1.31 0.18 22.35
CA ASN A 66 0.77 1.26 23.19
C ASN A 66 -0.50 0.87 23.97
N VAL A 67 -0.97 -0.38 23.89
CA VAL A 67 -2.01 -0.87 24.79
C VAL A 67 -1.34 -1.18 26.12
N PRO A 68 -1.63 -0.41 27.19
CA PRO A 68 -1.10 -0.73 28.50
C PRO A 68 -1.65 -2.09 28.96
N ASP A 69 -0.80 -2.92 29.56
CA ASP A 69 -1.09 -4.25 30.13
C ASP A 69 -2.17 -4.26 31.24
N THR A 70 -2.89 -3.16 31.45
CA THR A 70 -3.89 -2.97 32.49
C THR A 70 -5.32 -2.78 31.98
N MET A 71 -5.65 -3.14 30.73
CA MET A 71 -7.05 -3.13 30.26
C MET A 71 -7.64 -4.54 30.08
N PRO A 72 -7.97 -5.26 31.17
CA PRO A 72 -8.94 -6.34 31.12
C PRO A 72 -10.33 -5.70 31.04
N GLY A 73 -10.85 -5.44 29.84
CA GLY A 73 -12.21 -4.87 29.76
C GLY A 73 -12.80 -4.61 28.39
N VAL A 74 -12.00 -4.51 27.32
CA VAL A 74 -12.56 -4.24 25.98
C VAL A 74 -12.96 -5.52 25.24
N ILE A 75 -12.36 -6.67 25.57
CA ILE A 75 -12.69 -7.95 24.92
C ILE A 75 -14.03 -8.52 25.43
N ALA A 76 -14.49 -8.13 26.64
CA ALA A 76 -15.77 -8.60 27.19
C ALA A 76 -17.00 -7.81 26.67
N ARG A 77 -16.83 -6.65 26.02
CA ARG A 77 -17.96 -5.80 25.63
C ARG A 77 -18.57 -6.15 24.27
N SER A 78 -17.84 -6.79 23.36
CA SER A 78 -18.40 -7.22 22.07
C SER A 78 -19.07 -8.61 22.10
N GLN A 79 -18.99 -9.36 23.22
CA GLN A 79 -19.72 -10.62 23.40
C GLN A 79 -21.02 -10.47 24.20
N SER A 80 -21.28 -9.30 24.80
CA SER A 80 -22.46 -9.05 25.64
C SER A 80 -23.63 -8.37 24.91
N THR A 81 -23.47 -7.96 23.66
CA THR A 81 -24.59 -7.47 22.83
C THR A 81 -25.00 -8.59 21.87
N ARG A 82 -25.73 -9.55 22.46
CA ARG A 82 -26.80 -10.26 21.75
C ARG A 82 -27.82 -9.26 21.21
#